data_AF-A0A835XAD1-F1
#
_entry.id   AF-A0A835XAD1-F1
#
_cell.length_a   1.000
_cell.length_b   1.000
_cell.length_c   1.000
_cell.angle_alpha   90.00
_cell.angle_beta   90.00
_cell.angle_gamma   90.00
#
_symmetry.space_group_name_H-M   'P 1'
#
loop_
_entity.id
_entity.type
_entity.pdbx_description
1 polymer ?
#
loop_
_entity_poly.entity_id
_entity_poly.type
_entity_poly.pdbx_seq_one_letter_code
_entity_poly.pdbx_strand_id
1 'polypeptide(L)'
;MELEPDSAIIKNYLEFVDKVIQKYPYTPTEKPIPVIIKPAVIPDWVKNNAGWWSDDLISDDEFVSGIQFLIENGIMEVDPQTSSSLSSDSIPDWVKNNAGWWSDDLISDDEFISGIYFMIQNGIIVIHVEKTIQDIENDIEQDFSQFEKYLRDVSKNVADEKRYIEYPNPSFDVIKKFLRDYVKWNFSEEAASAAGSFPNPTYEIVNGTYVIHYKIFVNEQPLGLPLDHVSTFNNSLKFWQQEGFSVNEQPAVVEFSYTNLKSEANVWVTWVVRDLGEGVLGHAHLGKGVVEVALGDYECDGSFQLYDVESVEKIMTHELGHSVGLQHSSDSSNIMYPTLKPKYAYCLFS
;
A
#
# COMPACT_ATOMS: atom_id res chain seq x y z
N MET A 1 -6.72 -0.52 -17.06
CA MET A 1 -6.82 -0.32 -15.60
C MET A 1 -6.11 0.98 -15.33
N GLU A 2 -6.84 2.10 -15.33
CA GLU A 2 -6.27 3.37 -14.91
C GLU A 2 -5.98 3.26 -13.41
N LEU A 3 -4.74 3.52 -13.02
CA LEU A 3 -4.39 3.62 -11.61
C LEU A 3 -5.07 4.88 -11.07
N GLU A 4 -6.03 4.72 -10.16
CA GLU A 4 -6.60 5.85 -9.43
C GLU A 4 -5.57 6.29 -8.37
N PRO A 5 -4.84 7.41 -8.56
CA PRO A 5 -3.77 7.80 -7.64
C PRO A 5 -4.28 8.10 -6.23
N ASP A 6 -5.60 8.34 -6.09
CA ASP A 6 -6.25 8.58 -4.81
C ASP A 6 -6.81 7.34 -4.12
N SER A 7 -6.64 6.15 -4.70
CA SER A 7 -7.08 4.89 -4.09
C SER A 7 -6.46 4.69 -2.71
N ALA A 8 -7.32 4.57 -1.69
CA ALA A 8 -6.92 4.26 -0.32
C ALA A 8 -6.15 2.94 -0.25
N ILE A 9 -6.51 1.96 -1.09
CA ILE A 9 -5.84 0.66 -1.17
C ILE A 9 -4.40 0.83 -1.67
N ILE A 10 -4.18 1.59 -2.75
CA ILE A 10 -2.83 1.85 -3.27
C ILE A 10 -1.99 2.57 -2.21
N LYS A 11 -2.57 3.57 -1.52
CA LYS A 11 -1.91 4.28 -0.42
C LYS A 11 -1.53 3.31 0.72
N ASN A 12 -2.40 2.38 1.09
CA ASN A 12 -2.11 1.36 2.11
C ASN A 12 -0.97 0.41 1.67
N TYR A 13 -0.92 -0.01 0.42
CA TYR A 13 0.19 -0.83 -0.11
C TYR A 13 1.51 -0.06 -0.10
N LEU A 14 1.51 1.21 -0.50
CA LEU A 14 2.72 2.06 -0.47
C LEU A 14 3.22 2.27 0.95
N GLU A 15 2.33 2.62 1.90
CA GLU A 15 2.70 2.78 3.30
C GLU A 15 3.24 1.48 3.91
N PHE A 16 2.65 0.33 3.55
CA PHE A 16 3.15 -0.98 3.96
C PHE A 16 4.57 -1.23 3.43
N VAL A 17 4.80 -1.00 2.13
CA VAL A 17 6.12 -1.16 1.51
C VAL A 17 7.15 -0.29 2.21
N ASP A 18 6.84 0.99 2.45
CA ASP A 18 7.75 1.92 3.14
C ASP A 18 8.09 1.43 4.56
N LYS A 19 7.10 0.97 5.33
CA LYS A 19 7.31 0.40 6.67
C LYS A 19 8.20 -0.84 6.63
N VAL A 20 7.99 -1.73 5.65
CA VAL A 20 8.80 -2.95 5.50
C VAL A 20 10.23 -2.60 5.12
N ILE A 21 10.45 -1.67 4.19
CA ILE A 21 11.79 -1.21 3.79
C ILE A 21 12.51 -0.54 4.96
N GLN A 22 11.80 0.27 5.75
CA GLN A 22 12.36 0.91 6.94
C GLN A 22 12.77 -0.12 8.00
N LYS A 23 11.93 -1.15 8.20
CA LYS A 23 12.16 -2.23 9.17
C LYS A 23 13.27 -3.19 8.72
N TYR A 24 13.36 -3.46 7.43
CA TYR A 24 14.38 -4.32 6.81
C TYR A 24 14.98 -3.63 5.56
N PRO A 25 15.95 -2.74 5.77
CA PRO A 25 16.65 -2.11 4.65
C PRO A 25 17.31 -3.17 3.78
N TYR A 26 17.15 -3.05 2.46
CA TYR A 26 17.77 -3.94 1.49
C TYR A 26 18.49 -3.14 0.43
N THR A 27 19.51 -3.76 -0.16
CA THR A 27 20.13 -3.23 -1.37
C THR A 27 19.41 -3.89 -2.56
N PRO A 28 18.75 -3.13 -3.44
CA PRO A 28 18.16 -3.68 -4.64
C PRO A 28 19.23 -4.38 -5.48
N THR A 29 18.88 -5.54 -6.06
CA THR A 29 19.74 -6.16 -7.06
C THR A 29 19.87 -5.18 -8.21
N GLU A 30 21.11 -4.87 -8.61
CA GLU A 30 21.36 -4.00 -9.75
C GLU A 30 20.64 -4.58 -10.97
N LYS A 31 19.77 -3.77 -11.57
CA LYS A 31 19.15 -4.14 -12.84
C LYS A 31 20.24 -4.25 -13.90
N PRO A 32 20.10 -5.16 -14.87
CA PRO A 32 21.01 -5.15 -16.02
C PRO A 32 20.96 -3.75 -16.62
N ILE A 33 22.13 -3.15 -16.78
CA ILE A 33 22.25 -1.89 -17.50
C ILE A 33 21.84 -2.24 -18.94
N PRO A 34 20.85 -1.56 -19.54
CA PRO A 34 20.59 -1.72 -20.97
C PRO A 34 21.93 -1.52 -21.67
N VAL A 35 22.30 -2.43 -22.57
CA VAL A 35 23.68 -2.49 -23.03
C VAL A 35 23.98 -1.20 -23.79
N ILE A 36 24.66 -0.25 -23.13
CA ILE A 36 25.24 0.93 -23.76
C ILE A 36 26.50 0.43 -24.43
N ILE A 37 26.38 0.03 -25.69
CA ILE A 37 27.53 -0.38 -26.46
C ILE A 37 28.21 0.91 -26.93
N LYS A 38 29.36 1.18 -26.31
CA LYS A 38 30.15 2.38 -26.57
C LYS A 38 30.57 2.42 -28.05
N PRO A 39 30.49 3.59 -28.72
CA PRO A 39 31.16 3.77 -30.00
C PRO A 39 32.66 3.53 -29.83
N ALA A 40 33.30 2.84 -30.77
CA ALA A 40 34.74 2.59 -30.71
C ALA A 40 35.55 3.89 -30.76
N VAL A 41 35.09 4.89 -31.54
CA VAL A 41 35.54 6.30 -31.62
C VAL A 41 34.41 7.10 -32.28
N ILE A 42 33.99 8.23 -31.69
CA ILE A 42 33.03 9.13 -32.36
C ILE A 42 33.79 9.97 -33.40
N PRO A 43 33.36 10.01 -34.67
CA PRO A 43 34.01 10.86 -35.68
C PRO A 43 33.90 12.36 -35.35
N ASP A 44 34.98 13.11 -35.57
CA ASP A 44 35.05 14.55 -35.27
C ASP A 44 33.93 15.39 -35.94
N TRP A 45 33.43 14.95 -37.09
CA TRP A 45 32.33 15.67 -37.78
C TRP A 45 31.03 15.64 -36.99
N VAL A 46 30.80 14.62 -36.17
CA VAL A 46 29.60 14.51 -35.31
C VAL A 46 29.61 15.62 -34.26
N LYS A 47 30.79 15.94 -33.73
CA LYS A 47 31.00 17.00 -32.75
C LYS A 47 30.74 18.39 -33.34
N ASN A 48 31.13 18.60 -34.59
CA ASN A 48 30.79 19.81 -35.33
C ASN A 48 29.27 19.93 -35.53
N ASN A 49 28.59 18.85 -35.90
CA ASN A 49 27.14 18.85 -36.05
C ASN A 49 26.41 19.13 -34.72
N ALA A 50 26.92 18.62 -33.59
CA ALA A 50 26.38 18.92 -32.26
C ALA A 50 26.49 20.41 -31.91
N GLY A 51 27.63 21.04 -32.20
CA GLY A 51 27.80 22.50 -32.02
C GLY A 51 26.85 23.28 -32.92
N TRP A 52 26.74 22.92 -34.20
CA TRP A 52 25.80 23.55 -35.13
C TRP A 52 24.34 23.38 -34.71
N TRP A 53 23.98 22.25 -34.10
CA TRP A 53 22.64 22.04 -33.59
C TRP A 53 22.36 22.89 -32.35
N SER A 54 23.36 23.05 -31.47
CA SER A 54 23.26 23.94 -30.30
C SER A 54 23.17 25.43 -30.67
N ASP A 55 23.77 25.81 -31.80
CA ASP A 55 23.75 27.19 -32.32
C ASP A 55 22.57 27.49 -33.25
N ASP A 56 21.59 26.57 -33.35
CA ASP A 56 20.44 26.64 -34.26
C ASP A 56 20.83 26.80 -35.76
N LEU A 57 22.03 26.31 -36.13
CA LEU A 57 22.54 26.34 -37.50
C LEU A 57 22.06 25.14 -38.33
N ILE A 58 21.71 24.03 -37.68
CA ILE A 58 21.03 22.87 -38.29
C ILE A 58 19.75 22.53 -37.52
N SER A 59 18.78 21.93 -38.22
CA SER A 59 17.49 21.57 -37.62
C SER A 59 17.57 20.30 -36.76
N ASP A 60 16.54 20.07 -35.93
CA ASP A 60 16.37 18.82 -35.18
C ASP A 60 16.39 17.59 -36.12
N ASP A 61 15.70 17.67 -37.27
CA ASP A 61 15.68 16.58 -38.26
C ASP A 61 17.06 16.29 -38.85
N GLU A 62 17.85 17.33 -39.11
CA GLU A 62 19.22 17.21 -39.64
C GLU A 62 20.16 16.57 -38.60
N PHE A 63 20.03 16.97 -37.34
CA PHE A 63 20.79 16.37 -36.24
C PHE A 63 20.40 14.90 -36.02
N VAL A 64 19.10 14.60 -35.96
CA VAL A 64 18.58 13.22 -35.79
C VAL A 64 19.00 12.32 -36.93
N SER A 65 18.98 12.81 -38.18
CA SER A 65 19.49 12.06 -39.34
C SER A 65 20.98 11.70 -39.20
N GLY A 66 21.77 12.61 -38.62
CA GLY A 66 23.18 12.35 -38.30
C GLY A 66 23.35 11.24 -37.26
N ILE A 67 22.54 11.23 -36.20
CA ILE A 67 22.54 10.16 -35.19
C ILE A 67 22.08 8.83 -35.81
N GLN A 68 21.03 8.84 -36.63
CA GLN A 68 20.55 7.66 -37.34
C GLN A 68 21.65 7.04 -38.21
N PHE A 69 22.39 7.86 -38.97
CA PHE A 69 23.50 7.39 -39.79
C PHE A 69 24.59 6.69 -38.95
N LEU A 70 24.93 7.23 -37.78
CA LEU A 70 25.92 6.62 -36.88
C LEU A 70 25.46 5.23 -36.41
N ILE A 71 24.16 5.06 -36.19
CA ILE A 71 23.57 3.81 -35.75
C ILE A 71 23.57 2.77 -36.89
N GLU A 72 23.10 3.17 -38.07
CA GLU A 72 23.04 2.29 -39.26
C GLU A 72 24.42 1.79 -39.70
N ASN A 73 25.46 2.60 -39.50
CA ASN A 73 26.84 2.23 -39.88
C ASN A 73 27.60 1.52 -38.75
N GLY A 74 26.93 1.20 -37.63
CA GLY A 74 27.56 0.54 -36.47
C GLY A 74 28.67 1.37 -35.81
N ILE A 75 28.66 2.69 -36.01
CA ILE A 75 29.57 3.63 -35.33
C ILE A 75 29.07 3.85 -33.91
N MET A 76 27.74 3.97 -33.76
CA MET A 76 26.99 3.91 -32.52
C MET A 76 26.13 2.65 -32.57
N GLU A 77 25.97 1.96 -31.46
CA GLU A 77 24.99 0.89 -31.33
C GLU A 77 23.98 1.34 -30.28
N VAL A 78 22.72 0.93 -30.38
CA VAL A 78 21.65 1.35 -29.45
C VAL A 78 20.71 0.16 -29.24
N ASP A 79 20.33 -0.09 -28.00
CA ASP A 79 19.32 -1.08 -27.65
C ASP A 79 17.94 -0.63 -28.20
N PRO A 80 17.29 -1.43 -29.06
CA PRO A 80 16.16 -0.99 -29.90
C PRO A 80 14.79 -0.93 -29.23
N GLN A 81 14.69 -1.08 -27.91
CA GLN A 81 13.37 -1.20 -27.27
C GLN A 81 12.45 0.03 -27.38
N THR A 82 12.78 1.08 -28.13
CA THR A 82 11.88 2.25 -28.28
C THR A 82 11.67 2.71 -29.71
N SER A 83 10.96 1.90 -30.50
CA SER A 83 10.04 2.45 -31.49
C SER A 83 8.80 3.01 -30.77
N SER A 84 8.96 4.12 -30.01
CA SER A 84 7.84 4.79 -29.36
C SER A 84 7.07 5.60 -30.40
N SER A 85 5.82 5.22 -30.65
CA SER A 85 4.87 5.86 -31.57
C SER A 85 4.27 7.17 -31.04
N LEU A 86 5.04 7.96 -30.28
CA LEU A 86 4.63 9.25 -29.76
C LEU A 86 5.50 10.33 -30.42
N SER A 87 5.00 10.88 -31.52
CA SER A 87 5.55 12.07 -32.16
C SER A 87 5.29 13.28 -31.26
N SER A 88 6.34 13.83 -30.63
CA SER A 88 6.34 15.24 -30.26
C SER A 88 7.01 16.03 -31.40
N ASP A 89 6.29 17.02 -31.94
CA ASP A 89 6.67 17.78 -33.14
C ASP A 89 7.88 18.75 -32.96
N SER A 90 8.74 18.56 -31.95
CA SER A 90 10.04 19.27 -31.79
C SER A 90 10.83 18.73 -30.60
N ILE A 91 12.16 18.70 -30.71
CA ILE A 91 13.03 18.35 -29.58
C ILE A 91 13.06 19.55 -28.62
N PRO A 92 12.81 19.37 -27.30
CA PRO A 92 12.83 20.48 -26.36
C PRO A 92 14.18 21.22 -26.33
N ASP A 93 14.17 22.56 -26.37
CA ASP A 93 15.39 23.39 -26.47
C ASP A 93 16.45 23.10 -25.38
N TRP A 94 16.03 22.70 -24.18
CA TRP A 94 16.97 22.38 -23.10
C TRP A 94 17.94 21.24 -23.45
N VAL A 95 17.54 20.37 -24.39
CA VAL A 95 18.33 19.23 -24.87
C VAL A 95 19.58 19.69 -25.61
N LYS A 96 19.47 20.75 -26.42
CA LYS A 96 20.56 21.28 -27.25
C LYS A 96 21.77 21.71 -26.44
N ASN A 97 21.57 22.09 -25.17
CA ASN A 97 22.66 22.45 -24.26
C ASN A 97 23.70 21.33 -24.10
N ASN A 98 23.27 20.07 -24.07
CA ASN A 98 24.19 18.95 -23.96
C ASN A 98 25.07 18.81 -25.21
N ALA A 99 24.54 19.14 -26.38
CA ALA A 99 25.28 19.14 -27.63
C ALA A 99 26.31 20.27 -27.69
N GLY A 100 25.94 21.48 -27.23
CA GLY A 100 26.87 22.61 -27.09
C GLY A 100 27.98 22.34 -26.07
N TRP A 101 27.63 21.78 -24.91
CA TRP A 101 28.65 21.38 -23.92
C TRP A 101 29.59 20.31 -24.45
N TRP A 102 29.10 19.39 -25.27
CA TRP A 102 29.95 18.39 -25.88
C TRP A 102 30.87 19.02 -26.94
N SER A 103 30.36 19.91 -27.81
CA SER A 103 31.19 20.59 -28.80
C SER A 103 32.28 21.48 -28.19
N ASP A 104 32.01 22.03 -27.01
CA ASP A 104 32.93 22.89 -26.25
C ASP A 104 33.90 22.12 -25.34
N ASP A 105 33.97 20.79 -25.45
CA ASP A 105 34.80 19.91 -24.60
C ASP A 105 34.46 19.98 -23.10
N LEU A 106 33.25 20.42 -22.75
CA LEU A 106 32.78 20.54 -21.35
C LEU A 106 32.24 19.21 -20.80
N ILE A 107 31.74 18.34 -21.66
CA ILE A 107 31.36 16.95 -21.31
C ILE A 107 32.09 15.96 -22.23
N SER A 108 32.33 14.76 -21.71
CA SER A 108 33.00 13.68 -22.44
C SER A 108 32.10 13.01 -23.48
N ASP A 109 32.71 12.29 -24.42
CA ASP A 109 32.00 11.45 -25.39
C ASP A 109 31.04 10.46 -24.70
N ASP A 110 31.47 9.84 -23.59
CA ASP A 110 30.64 8.91 -22.81
C ASP A 110 29.40 9.60 -22.21
N GLU A 111 29.55 10.83 -21.69
CA GLU A 111 28.45 11.61 -21.12
C GLU A 111 27.45 12.08 -22.18
N PHE A 112 27.95 12.54 -23.33
CA PHE A 112 27.11 12.94 -24.46
C PHE A 112 26.31 11.75 -25.00
N ILE A 113 26.97 10.61 -25.24
CA ILE A 113 26.32 9.39 -25.72
C ILE A 113 25.26 8.92 -24.73
N SER A 114 25.56 8.89 -23.43
CA SER A 114 24.57 8.53 -22.40
C SER A 114 23.34 9.44 -22.43
N GLY A 115 23.52 10.73 -22.71
CA GLY A 115 22.45 11.69 -22.93
C GLY A 115 21.59 11.35 -24.15
N ILE A 116 22.20 11.04 -25.30
CA ILE A 116 21.50 10.63 -26.53
C ILE A 116 20.68 9.37 -26.29
N TYR A 117 21.26 8.36 -25.63
CA TYR A 117 20.55 7.14 -25.24
C TYR A 117 19.33 7.42 -24.38
N PHE A 118 19.49 8.26 -23.34
CA PHE A 118 18.37 8.64 -22.47
C PHE A 118 17.23 9.27 -23.27
N MET A 119 17.54 10.12 -24.25
CA MET A 119 16.54 10.80 -25.07
C MET A 119 15.80 9.85 -26.01
N ILE A 120 16.50 8.86 -26.59
CA ILE A 120 15.88 7.81 -27.40
C ILE A 120 14.97 6.92 -26.55
N GLN A 121 15.42 6.54 -25.35
CA GLN A 121 14.67 5.67 -24.42
C GLN A 121 13.40 6.34 -23.86
N ASN A 122 13.40 7.67 -23.71
CA ASN A 122 12.22 8.41 -23.24
C ASN A 122 11.34 8.94 -24.38
N GLY A 123 11.64 8.60 -25.64
CA GLY A 123 10.88 9.06 -26.81
C GLY A 123 11.01 10.55 -27.11
N ILE A 124 12.08 11.20 -26.60
CA ILE A 124 12.40 12.61 -26.89
C ILE A 124 13.00 12.74 -28.30
N ILE A 125 13.81 11.74 -28.70
CA ILE A 125 14.34 11.58 -30.05
C ILE A 125 13.80 10.27 -30.60
N VAL A 126 13.22 10.29 -31.80
CA VAL A 126 12.74 9.11 -32.51
C VAL A 126 13.70 8.79 -33.64
N ILE A 127 14.20 7.55 -33.68
CA ILE A 127 15.11 7.08 -34.72
C ILE A 127 14.46 5.91 -35.44
N HIS A 128 14.50 5.94 -36.78
CA HIS A 128 13.98 4.89 -37.62
C HIS A 128 15.12 4.03 -38.16
N VAL A 129 15.52 3.00 -37.41
CA VAL A 129 16.52 2.03 -37.88
C VAL A 129 15.82 0.81 -38.48
N GLU A 130 16.06 0.51 -39.75
CA GLU A 130 15.60 -0.74 -40.36
C GLU A 130 16.46 -1.91 -39.84
N LYS A 131 15.85 -2.82 -39.07
CA LYS A 131 16.49 -4.05 -38.62
C LYS A 131 16.15 -5.23 -39.51
N THR A 132 17.12 -6.12 -39.74
CA THR A 132 16.82 -7.42 -40.38
C THR A 132 16.15 -8.34 -39.37
N ILE A 133 15.50 -9.41 -39.85
CA ILE A 133 14.91 -10.44 -38.98
C ILE A 133 15.97 -11.07 -38.06
N GLN A 134 17.18 -11.28 -38.58
CA GLN A 134 18.29 -11.85 -37.80
C GLN A 134 18.72 -10.92 -36.65
N ASP A 135 18.75 -9.62 -36.89
CA ASP A 135 19.11 -8.63 -35.86
C ASP A 135 18.06 -8.62 -34.74
N ILE A 136 16.77 -8.67 -35.12
CA ILE A 136 15.66 -8.76 -34.16
C ILE A 136 15.75 -10.04 -33.32
N GLU A 137 16.04 -11.18 -33.96
CA GLU A 137 16.19 -12.46 -33.24
C GLU A 137 17.36 -12.43 -32.25
N ASN A 138 18.49 -11.82 -32.65
CA ASN A 138 19.67 -11.67 -31.79
C ASN A 138 19.38 -10.74 -30.60
N ASP A 139 18.70 -9.61 -30.82
CA ASP A 139 18.30 -8.67 -29.76
C ASP A 139 17.41 -9.37 -28.73
N ILE A 140 16.41 -10.12 -29.21
CA ILE A 140 15.49 -10.88 -28.36
C ILE A 140 16.26 -11.91 -27.53
N GLU A 141 17.18 -12.66 -28.13
CA GLU A 141 17.99 -13.65 -27.42
C GLU A 141 18.88 -13.00 -26.34
N GLN A 142 19.47 -11.84 -26.65
CA GLN A 142 20.27 -11.06 -25.72
C GLN A 142 19.43 -10.52 -24.56
N ASP A 143 18.22 -10.01 -24.82
CA ASP A 143 17.29 -9.52 -23.81
C ASP A 143 16.86 -10.65 -22.87
N PHE A 144 16.46 -11.80 -23.42
CA PHE A 144 16.11 -12.97 -22.62
C PHE A 144 17.28 -13.44 -21.76
N SER A 145 18.49 -13.47 -22.31
CA SER A 145 19.71 -13.85 -21.57
C SER A 145 20.00 -12.91 -20.41
N GLN A 146 19.90 -11.59 -20.62
CA GLN A 146 20.09 -10.58 -19.57
C GLN A 146 19.01 -10.69 -18.50
N PHE A 147 17.75 -10.88 -18.89
CA PHE A 147 16.64 -11.08 -17.97
C PHE A 147 16.83 -12.35 -17.14
N GLU A 148 17.23 -13.47 -17.76
CA GLU A 148 17.55 -14.70 -17.05
C GLU A 148 18.68 -14.50 -16.04
N LYS A 149 19.76 -13.81 -16.43
CA LYS A 149 20.87 -13.50 -15.54
C LYS A 149 20.42 -12.66 -14.35
N TYR A 150 19.62 -11.62 -14.59
CA TYR A 150 19.04 -10.80 -13.53
C TYR A 150 18.17 -11.63 -12.57
N LEU A 151 17.30 -12.50 -13.08
CA LEU A 151 16.50 -13.39 -12.24
C LEU A 151 17.36 -14.37 -11.42
N ARG A 152 18.46 -14.88 -11.99
CA ARG A 152 19.43 -15.71 -11.26
C ARG A 152 20.08 -14.93 -10.12
N ASP A 153 20.50 -13.70 -10.37
CA ASP A 153 21.13 -12.83 -9.36
C ASP A 153 20.13 -12.47 -8.25
N VAL A 154 18.88 -12.14 -8.60
CA VAL A 154 17.79 -11.94 -7.62
C VAL A 154 17.58 -13.20 -6.77
N SER A 155 17.45 -14.37 -7.41
CA SER A 155 17.22 -15.64 -6.71
C SER A 155 18.37 -15.98 -5.76
N LYS A 156 19.62 -15.76 -6.19
CA LYS A 156 20.81 -15.95 -5.36
C LYS A 156 20.82 -14.98 -4.17
N ASN A 157 20.59 -13.70 -4.39
CA ASN A 157 20.57 -12.70 -3.32
C ASN A 157 19.47 -12.99 -2.29
N VAL A 158 18.28 -13.40 -2.74
CA VAL A 158 17.18 -13.82 -1.84
C VAL A 158 17.60 -14.99 -0.95
N ALA A 159 18.28 -16.00 -1.51
CA ALA A 159 18.74 -17.17 -0.78
C ALA A 159 19.89 -16.83 0.19
N ASP A 160 20.88 -16.06 -0.25
CA ASP A 160 22.07 -15.69 0.52
C ASP A 160 21.69 -14.77 1.70
N GLU A 161 20.78 -13.82 1.48
CA GLU A 161 20.33 -12.86 2.50
C GLU A 161 19.20 -13.41 3.39
N LYS A 162 18.66 -14.60 3.09
CA LYS A 162 17.51 -15.20 3.79
C LYS A 162 16.34 -14.22 3.95
N ARG A 163 16.01 -13.50 2.88
CA ARG A 163 14.98 -12.45 2.90
C ARG A 163 13.64 -13.03 3.36
N TYR A 164 13.00 -12.36 4.31
CA TYR A 164 11.65 -12.70 4.78
C TYR A 164 10.62 -11.86 4.01
N ILE A 165 9.56 -12.51 3.53
CA ILE A 165 8.46 -11.83 2.84
C ILE A 165 7.38 -11.50 3.88
N GLU A 166 7.17 -10.22 4.13
CA GLU A 166 6.01 -9.73 4.88
C GLU A 166 4.85 -9.48 3.91
N TYR A 167 3.67 -9.95 4.28
CA TYR A 167 2.45 -9.72 3.51
C TYR A 167 1.63 -8.60 4.17
N PRO A 168 1.05 -7.69 3.37
CA PRO A 168 0.22 -6.59 3.89
C PRO A 168 -1.10 -7.08 4.48
N ASN A 169 -1.57 -8.26 4.07
CA ASN A 169 -2.77 -8.90 4.59
C ASN A 169 -2.39 -10.28 5.15
N PRO A 170 -2.96 -10.74 6.28
CA PRO A 170 -2.62 -12.02 6.89
C PRO A 170 -2.79 -13.18 5.89
N SER A 171 -1.75 -14.00 5.78
CA SER A 171 -1.82 -15.20 4.94
C SER A 171 -2.74 -16.26 5.55
N PHE A 172 -3.16 -17.23 4.72
CA PHE A 172 -3.96 -18.36 5.20
C PHE A 172 -3.31 -19.12 6.36
N ASP A 173 -1.98 -19.22 6.41
CA ASP A 173 -1.27 -19.86 7.52
C ASP A 173 -1.25 -19.01 8.80
N VAL A 174 -1.29 -17.69 8.66
CA VAL A 174 -1.53 -16.78 9.79
C VAL A 174 -2.94 -17.05 10.32
N ILE A 175 -3.96 -17.04 9.46
CA ILE A 175 -5.36 -17.32 9.86
C ILE A 175 -5.51 -18.70 10.52
N LYS A 176 -4.88 -19.76 9.99
CA LYS A 176 -4.87 -21.10 10.62
C LYS A 176 -4.35 -21.07 12.06
N LYS A 177 -3.32 -20.28 12.37
CA LYS A 177 -2.79 -20.17 13.75
C LYS A 177 -3.84 -19.58 14.69
N PHE A 178 -4.67 -18.65 14.20
CA PHE A 178 -5.74 -18.04 14.98
C PHE A 178 -6.82 -19.08 15.28
N LEU A 179 -7.16 -19.90 14.29
CA LEU A 179 -8.11 -21.01 14.44
C LEU A 179 -7.56 -22.13 15.35
N ARG A 180 -6.23 -22.32 15.43
CA ARG A 180 -5.62 -23.28 16.34
C ARG A 180 -5.75 -22.85 17.80
N ASP A 181 -5.42 -21.59 18.09
CA ASP A 181 -5.46 -21.04 19.45
C ASP A 181 -6.80 -20.32 19.69
N TYR A 182 -7.90 -20.93 19.23
CA TYR A 182 -9.23 -20.32 19.11
C TYR A 182 -9.72 -19.67 20.41
N VAL A 183 -9.61 -20.38 21.52
CA VAL A 183 -10.07 -19.94 22.87
C VAL A 183 -9.27 -18.74 23.39
N LYS A 184 -8.05 -18.51 22.89
CA LYS A 184 -7.26 -17.33 23.27
C LYS A 184 -7.90 -16.05 22.72
N TRP A 185 -8.41 -16.10 21.48
CA TRP A 185 -8.82 -14.91 20.72
C TRP A 185 -10.34 -14.75 20.59
N ASN A 186 -11.09 -15.83 20.76
CA ASN A 186 -12.54 -15.83 20.63
C ASN A 186 -13.18 -16.09 21.98
N PHE A 187 -14.13 -15.24 22.35
CA PHE A 187 -14.96 -15.42 23.54
C PHE A 187 -16.32 -15.97 23.14
N SER A 188 -16.38 -16.90 22.17
CA SER A 188 -17.66 -17.38 21.63
C SER A 188 -18.53 -18.07 22.69
N GLU A 189 -17.92 -18.77 23.65
CA GLU A 189 -18.66 -19.38 24.76
C GLU A 189 -19.17 -18.33 25.75
N GLU A 190 -18.37 -17.30 26.03
CA GLU A 190 -18.75 -16.22 26.94
C GLU A 190 -19.70 -15.19 26.29
N ALA A 191 -19.62 -15.01 24.98
CA ALA A 191 -20.58 -14.26 24.16
C ALA A 191 -21.90 -15.02 24.00
N ALA A 192 -21.87 -16.36 24.03
CA ALA A 192 -23.08 -17.18 24.11
C ALA A 192 -23.66 -17.26 25.53
N SER A 193 -22.88 -16.87 26.55
CA SER A 193 -23.29 -16.89 27.95
C SER A 193 -24.08 -15.63 28.31
N ALA A 194 -25.01 -15.75 29.25
CA ALA A 194 -25.82 -14.61 29.67
C ALA A 194 -24.96 -13.49 30.27
N ALA A 195 -25.13 -12.26 29.77
CA ALA A 195 -24.52 -11.03 30.30
C ALA A 195 -24.71 -10.84 31.83
N GLY A 196 -25.68 -11.53 32.43
CA GLY A 196 -25.93 -11.52 33.86
C GLY A 196 -24.76 -11.96 34.74
N SER A 197 -23.80 -12.76 34.22
CA SER A 197 -22.61 -13.18 34.96
C SER A 197 -21.55 -12.08 35.14
N PHE A 198 -21.65 -10.99 34.37
CA PHE A 198 -20.71 -9.88 34.43
C PHE A 198 -21.06 -8.92 35.57
N PRO A 199 -20.06 -8.32 36.26
CA PRO A 199 -20.29 -7.24 37.22
C PRO A 199 -21.08 -6.09 36.60
N ASN A 200 -21.98 -5.49 37.37
CA ASN A 200 -22.67 -4.27 36.95
C ASN A 200 -21.72 -3.06 37.02
N PRO A 201 -21.83 -2.09 36.09
CA PRO A 201 -21.11 -0.84 36.21
C PRO A 201 -21.60 -0.07 37.45
N THR A 202 -20.71 0.71 38.04
CA THR A 202 -21.04 1.64 39.14
C THR A 202 -21.40 3.00 38.56
N TYR A 203 -22.15 3.81 39.30
CA TYR A 203 -22.43 5.18 38.87
C TYR A 203 -22.48 6.13 40.05
N GLU A 204 -22.26 7.41 39.75
CA GLU A 204 -22.54 8.53 40.65
C GLU A 204 -23.39 9.58 39.95
N ILE A 205 -24.02 10.47 40.72
CA ILE A 205 -24.85 11.55 40.18
C ILE A 205 -24.15 12.87 40.51
N VAL A 206 -23.69 13.57 39.47
CA VAL A 206 -23.01 14.87 39.57
C VAL A 206 -23.87 15.92 38.88
N ASN A 207 -24.38 16.89 39.63
CA ASN A 207 -25.24 17.96 39.11
C ASN A 207 -26.48 17.48 38.32
N GLY A 208 -27.04 16.32 38.68
CA GLY A 208 -28.19 15.73 37.98
C GLY A 208 -27.82 14.88 36.76
N THR A 209 -26.53 14.74 36.44
CA THR A 209 -26.02 13.86 35.40
C THR A 209 -25.52 12.55 35.99
N TYR A 210 -25.93 11.42 35.42
CA TYR A 210 -25.37 10.11 35.73
C TYR A 210 -23.97 9.98 35.12
N VAL A 211 -22.97 9.73 35.95
CA VAL A 211 -21.62 9.36 35.51
C VAL A 211 -21.48 7.87 35.74
N ILE A 212 -21.47 7.08 34.67
CA ILE A 212 -21.45 5.61 34.74
C ILE A 212 -20.02 5.13 34.48
N HIS A 213 -19.42 4.45 35.45
CA HIS A 213 -18.06 3.95 35.36
C HIS A 213 -18.03 2.50 34.90
N TYR A 214 -17.39 2.28 33.76
CA TYR A 214 -17.15 0.97 33.17
C TYR A 214 -15.68 0.57 33.33
N LYS A 215 -15.45 -0.66 33.81
CA LYS A 215 -14.15 -1.33 33.78
C LYS A 215 -14.09 -2.22 32.55
N ILE A 216 -13.07 -2.02 31.71
CA ILE A 216 -12.88 -2.78 30.48
C ILE A 216 -11.66 -3.69 30.62
N PHE A 217 -11.86 -4.95 30.23
CA PHE A 217 -10.78 -5.89 29.92
C PHE A 217 -10.65 -5.98 28.41
N VAL A 218 -9.48 -5.68 27.87
CA VAL A 218 -9.20 -5.80 26.43
C VAL A 218 -8.34 -7.03 26.22
N ASN A 219 -8.80 -7.95 25.38
CA ASN A 219 -8.01 -9.11 25.03
C ASN A 219 -6.76 -8.68 24.24
N GLU A 220 -5.71 -9.50 24.29
CA GLU A 220 -4.54 -9.27 23.44
C GLU A 220 -4.98 -9.22 21.96
N GLN A 221 -4.29 -8.41 21.16
CA GLN A 221 -4.42 -8.49 19.71
C GLN A 221 -3.56 -9.65 19.19
N PRO A 222 -4.02 -10.38 18.17
CA PRO A 222 -3.19 -11.38 17.52
C PRO A 222 -1.88 -10.80 16.97
N LEU A 223 -0.78 -11.49 17.23
CA LEU A 223 0.55 -11.09 16.77
C LEU A 223 0.63 -11.14 15.23
N GLY A 224 1.21 -10.10 14.63
CA GLY A 224 1.45 -10.04 13.19
C GLY A 224 0.29 -9.47 12.37
N LEU A 225 -0.71 -8.87 13.00
CA LEU A 225 -1.68 -8.03 12.29
C LEU A 225 -1.01 -6.68 11.91
N PRO A 226 -1.10 -6.26 10.65
CA PRO A 226 -0.35 -5.12 10.13
C PRO A 226 -1.01 -3.75 10.41
N LEU A 227 -2.27 -3.75 10.84
CA LEU A 227 -3.05 -2.55 11.12
C LEU A 227 -3.11 -2.25 12.63
N ASP A 228 -3.08 -0.96 12.96
CA ASP A 228 -3.22 -0.48 14.33
C ASP A 228 -4.70 -0.46 14.74
N HIS A 229 -5.16 -1.55 15.36
CA HIS A 229 -6.51 -1.63 15.93
C HIS A 229 -6.56 -1.09 17.37
N VAL A 230 -5.42 -0.83 18.01
CA VAL A 230 -5.40 -0.32 19.38
C VAL A 230 -5.83 1.15 19.40
N SER A 231 -5.40 1.94 18.41
CA SER A 231 -5.86 3.33 18.29
C SER A 231 -7.36 3.45 18.03
N THR A 232 -7.94 2.57 17.20
CA THR A 232 -9.40 2.57 16.94
C THR A 232 -10.19 2.37 18.21
N PHE A 233 -9.78 1.40 19.06
CA PHE A 233 -10.42 1.18 20.36
C PHE A 233 -10.38 2.43 21.25
N ASN A 234 -9.22 3.09 21.35
CA ASN A 234 -9.07 4.29 22.16
C ASN A 234 -9.91 5.46 21.63
N ASN A 235 -10.07 5.58 20.31
CA ASN A 235 -10.93 6.58 19.69
C ASN A 235 -12.41 6.30 20.00
N SER A 236 -12.86 5.04 19.89
CA SER A 236 -14.22 4.64 20.23
C SER A 236 -14.57 4.88 21.70
N LEU A 237 -13.63 4.65 22.62
CA LEU A 237 -13.83 5.00 24.03
C LEU A 237 -14.02 6.51 24.21
N LYS A 238 -13.15 7.32 23.60
CA LYS A 238 -13.26 8.79 23.67
C LYS A 238 -14.57 9.30 23.10
N PHE A 239 -15.03 8.72 21.99
CA PHE A 239 -16.32 9.03 21.40
C PHE A 239 -17.44 8.88 22.44
N TRP A 240 -17.54 7.72 23.09
CA TRP A 240 -18.59 7.49 24.09
C TRP A 240 -18.43 8.31 25.38
N GLN A 241 -17.20 8.67 25.76
CA GLN A 241 -16.99 9.59 26.88
C GLN A 241 -17.45 11.03 26.58
N GLN A 242 -17.52 11.41 25.29
CA GLN A 242 -17.98 12.72 24.84
C GLN A 242 -19.46 12.73 24.48
N GLU A 243 -20.01 11.59 24.06
CA GLU A 243 -21.42 11.42 23.76
C GLU A 243 -22.25 11.28 25.04
N GLY A 244 -23.08 12.29 25.31
CA GLY A 244 -24.12 12.20 26.32
C GLY A 244 -25.32 11.43 25.81
N PHE A 245 -25.92 10.61 26.67
CA PHE A 245 -27.18 9.94 26.39
C PHE A 245 -28.14 10.10 27.57
N SER A 246 -29.34 9.53 27.49
CA SER A 246 -30.34 9.65 28.55
C SER A 246 -30.62 8.30 29.20
N VAL A 247 -30.55 8.26 30.53
CA VAL A 247 -30.98 7.11 31.35
C VAL A 247 -32.13 7.59 32.23
N ASN A 248 -33.31 6.99 32.08
CA ASN A 248 -34.52 7.39 32.82
C ASN A 248 -34.82 8.91 32.72
N GLU A 249 -34.76 9.47 31.51
CA GLU A 249 -34.98 10.90 31.23
C GLU A 249 -33.98 11.86 31.88
N GLN A 250 -32.90 11.35 32.48
CA GLN A 250 -31.80 12.15 33.01
C GLN A 250 -30.56 12.02 32.12
N PRO A 251 -29.76 13.10 31.97
CA PRO A 251 -28.53 13.03 31.20
C PRO A 251 -27.55 12.05 31.85
N ALA A 252 -26.83 11.32 31.02
CA ALA A 252 -25.86 10.31 31.40
C ALA A 252 -24.62 10.43 30.51
N VAL A 253 -23.46 10.18 31.11
CA VAL A 253 -22.16 10.08 30.45
C VAL A 253 -21.44 8.85 30.99
N VAL A 254 -20.48 8.35 30.23
CA VAL A 254 -19.68 7.19 30.64
C VAL A 254 -18.23 7.56 30.88
N GLU A 255 -17.61 6.84 31.80
CA GLU A 255 -16.17 6.86 32.02
C GLU A 255 -15.62 5.44 31.96
N PHE A 256 -14.51 5.28 31.24
CA PHE A 256 -13.86 3.98 31.09
C PHE A 256 -12.57 3.91 31.88
N SER A 257 -12.31 2.74 32.47
CA SER A 257 -11.05 2.40 33.12
C SER A 257 -10.63 0.99 32.72
N TYR A 258 -9.32 0.74 32.68
CA TYR A 258 -8.78 -0.57 32.30
C TYR A 258 -8.63 -1.48 33.52
N THR A 259 -8.85 -2.78 33.33
CA THR A 259 -8.45 -3.82 34.28
C THR A 259 -7.83 -5.01 33.54
N ASN A 260 -6.84 -5.64 34.17
CA ASN A 260 -6.23 -6.88 33.69
C ASN A 260 -6.97 -8.13 34.20
N LEU A 261 -8.02 -7.95 35.02
CA LEU A 261 -8.79 -9.03 35.62
C LEU A 261 -10.17 -9.11 34.98
N LYS A 262 -10.39 -10.17 34.20
CA LYS A 262 -11.69 -10.51 33.60
C LYS A 262 -12.85 -10.45 34.61
N SER A 263 -12.65 -10.98 35.83
CA SER A 263 -13.66 -11.02 36.88
C SER A 263 -14.12 -9.65 37.40
N GLU A 264 -13.33 -8.60 37.18
CA GLU A 264 -13.66 -7.23 37.62
C GLU A 264 -14.22 -6.36 36.50
N ALA A 265 -14.08 -6.79 35.25
CA ALA A 265 -14.48 -6.03 34.08
C ALA A 265 -15.98 -6.15 33.82
N ASN A 266 -16.61 -5.01 33.54
CA ASN A 266 -17.99 -4.94 33.08
C ASN A 266 -18.08 -5.35 31.59
N VAL A 267 -17.05 -5.00 30.82
CA VAL A 267 -16.98 -5.24 29.38
C VAL A 267 -15.69 -5.96 29.04
N TRP A 268 -15.78 -7.06 28.28
CA TRP A 268 -14.64 -7.76 27.69
C TRP A 268 -14.63 -7.50 26.20
N VAL A 269 -13.56 -6.90 25.69
CA VAL A 269 -13.40 -6.60 24.27
C VAL A 269 -12.48 -7.62 23.63
N THR A 270 -12.89 -8.18 22.49
CA THR A 270 -12.06 -9.13 21.73
C THR A 270 -12.16 -8.89 20.23
N TRP A 271 -11.10 -9.27 19.55
CA TRP A 271 -10.91 -9.10 18.11
C TRP A 271 -11.17 -10.41 17.39
N VAL A 272 -12.00 -10.38 16.35
CA VAL A 272 -12.48 -11.59 15.69
C VAL A 272 -11.98 -11.64 14.25
N VAL A 273 -11.41 -12.80 13.88
CA VAL A 273 -10.83 -13.09 12.55
C VAL A 273 -11.50 -14.34 11.95
N ARG A 274 -12.79 -14.47 12.22
CA ARG A 274 -13.66 -15.54 11.71
C ARG A 274 -14.96 -14.92 11.21
N ASP A 275 -15.67 -15.70 10.42
CA ASP A 275 -17.07 -15.44 10.11
C ASP A 275 -17.89 -15.43 11.42
N LEU A 276 -18.60 -14.33 11.65
CA LEU A 276 -19.54 -14.15 12.77
C LEU A 276 -20.97 -14.60 12.39
N GLY A 277 -21.20 -14.95 11.12
CA GLY A 277 -22.50 -15.16 10.51
C GLY A 277 -22.72 -14.20 9.35
N GLU A 278 -23.58 -14.60 8.42
CA GLU A 278 -23.92 -13.80 7.24
C GLU A 278 -24.40 -12.40 7.65
N GLY A 279 -23.66 -11.37 7.23
CA GLY A 279 -23.96 -9.96 7.51
C GLY A 279 -23.65 -9.47 8.93
N VAL A 280 -22.91 -10.24 9.74
CA VAL A 280 -22.55 -9.86 11.11
C VAL A 280 -21.12 -9.35 11.16
N LEU A 281 -20.95 -8.07 11.52
CA LEU A 281 -19.63 -7.41 11.62
C LEU A 281 -19.13 -7.30 13.07
N GLY A 282 -20.00 -7.53 14.04
CA GLY A 282 -19.71 -7.45 15.45
C GLY A 282 -20.84 -8.03 16.27
N HIS A 283 -20.58 -8.22 17.57
CA HIS A 283 -21.61 -8.64 18.52
C HIS A 283 -21.30 -8.09 19.91
N ALA A 284 -22.30 -7.48 20.54
CA ALA A 284 -22.18 -6.98 21.89
C ALA A 284 -23.41 -7.23 22.76
N HIS A 285 -23.16 -7.51 24.03
CA HIS A 285 -24.21 -7.57 25.04
C HIS A 285 -24.66 -6.17 25.48
N LEU A 286 -25.95 -6.04 25.81
CA LEU A 286 -26.52 -4.77 26.25
C LEU A 286 -26.10 -4.43 27.69
N GLY A 287 -25.42 -3.31 27.88
CA GLY A 287 -25.10 -2.71 29.19
C GLY A 287 -23.94 -3.34 29.97
N LYS A 288 -23.46 -4.53 29.57
CA LYS A 288 -22.27 -5.24 30.07
C LYS A 288 -22.10 -6.56 29.33
N GLY A 289 -20.89 -7.10 29.27
CA GLY A 289 -20.63 -8.41 28.69
C GLY A 289 -19.47 -8.43 27.71
N VAL A 290 -19.60 -9.24 26.65
CA VAL A 290 -18.57 -9.37 25.61
C VAL A 290 -18.88 -8.41 24.48
N VAL A 291 -17.83 -7.82 23.91
CA VAL A 291 -17.81 -7.08 22.64
C VAL A 291 -16.87 -7.82 21.69
N GLU A 292 -17.43 -8.36 20.63
CA GLU A 292 -16.72 -8.98 19.51
C GLU A 292 -16.70 -8.00 18.34
N VAL A 293 -15.52 -7.72 17.80
CA VAL A 293 -15.34 -6.86 16.62
C VAL A 293 -14.64 -7.63 15.52
N ALA A 294 -15.30 -7.78 14.37
CA ALA A 294 -14.68 -8.41 13.21
C ALA A 294 -13.58 -7.50 12.63
N LEU A 295 -12.43 -8.10 12.34
CA LEU A 295 -11.31 -7.42 11.71
C LEU A 295 -11.31 -7.56 10.19
N GLY A 296 -12.17 -8.41 9.63
CA GLY A 296 -12.20 -8.74 8.21
C GLY A 296 -13.10 -9.93 7.93
N ASP A 297 -13.25 -10.26 6.65
CA ASP A 297 -14.08 -11.37 6.17
C ASP A 297 -13.49 -11.99 4.90
N TYR A 298 -14.29 -12.78 4.16
CA TYR A 298 -13.88 -13.46 2.92
C TYR A 298 -14.61 -12.93 1.66
N GLU A 299 -15.35 -11.83 1.73
CA GLU A 299 -16.25 -11.41 0.64
C GLU A 299 -15.54 -10.74 -0.54
N CYS A 300 -14.33 -10.20 -0.34
CA CYS A 300 -13.59 -9.49 -1.38
C CYS A 300 -13.12 -10.39 -2.54
N ASP A 301 -12.29 -11.41 -2.25
CA ASP A 301 -11.63 -12.24 -3.27
C ASP A 301 -11.64 -13.74 -2.92
N GLY A 302 -12.41 -14.13 -1.91
CA GLY A 302 -12.48 -15.49 -1.40
C GLY A 302 -11.35 -15.87 -0.43
N SER A 303 -10.37 -14.98 -0.23
CA SER A 303 -9.40 -15.07 0.87
C SER A 303 -9.79 -14.11 2.00
N PHE A 304 -9.27 -14.35 3.21
CA PHE A 304 -9.56 -13.47 4.34
C PHE A 304 -8.93 -12.09 4.08
N GLN A 305 -9.70 -11.02 4.18
CA GLN A 305 -9.25 -9.65 3.93
C GLN A 305 -9.57 -8.77 5.13
N LEU A 306 -8.56 -8.05 5.62
CA LEU A 306 -8.75 -7.08 6.70
C LEU A 306 -9.59 -5.90 6.23
N TYR A 307 -10.50 -5.47 7.09
CA TYR A 307 -11.15 -4.17 6.97
C TYR A 307 -10.15 -3.04 7.19
N ASP A 308 -10.44 -1.88 6.60
CA ASP A 308 -9.67 -0.68 6.90
C ASP A 308 -9.91 -0.19 8.34
N VAL A 309 -8.98 0.62 8.82
CA VAL A 309 -8.97 1.14 10.20
C VAL A 309 -10.26 1.91 10.51
N GLU A 310 -10.78 2.66 9.53
CA GLU A 310 -12.02 3.44 9.68
C GLU A 310 -13.25 2.53 9.88
N SER A 311 -13.35 1.44 9.12
CA SER A 311 -14.44 0.48 9.24
C SER A 311 -14.39 -0.25 10.58
N VAL A 312 -13.21 -0.70 11.01
CA VAL A 312 -13.03 -1.34 12.32
C VAL A 312 -13.38 -0.37 13.46
N GLU A 313 -13.00 0.90 13.36
CA GLU A 313 -13.37 1.92 14.35
C GLU A 313 -14.89 2.13 14.43
N LYS A 314 -15.59 2.17 13.29
CA LYS A 314 -17.06 2.29 13.25
C LYS A 314 -17.76 1.09 13.90
N ILE A 315 -17.31 -0.12 13.57
CA ILE A 315 -17.83 -1.37 14.17
C ILE A 315 -17.59 -1.33 15.69
N MET A 316 -16.35 -1.08 16.12
CA MET A 316 -16.01 -1.00 17.55
C MET A 316 -16.85 0.03 18.30
N THR A 317 -17.04 1.21 17.71
CA THR A 317 -17.85 2.27 18.32
C THR A 317 -19.32 1.85 18.43
N HIS A 318 -19.88 1.21 17.41
CA HIS A 318 -21.24 0.66 17.44
C HIS A 318 -21.42 -0.39 18.55
N GLU A 319 -20.54 -1.39 18.59
CA GLU A 319 -20.64 -2.49 19.56
C GLU A 319 -20.42 -2.02 21.01
N LEU A 320 -19.55 -1.04 21.23
CA LEU A 320 -19.41 -0.39 22.53
C LEU A 320 -20.68 0.38 22.94
N GLY A 321 -21.42 0.91 21.98
CA GLY A 321 -22.73 1.53 22.20
C GLY A 321 -23.73 0.58 22.85
N HIS A 322 -23.79 -0.66 22.38
CA HIS A 322 -24.57 -1.72 23.04
C HIS A 322 -24.06 -1.98 24.46
N SER A 323 -22.75 -2.06 24.65
CA SER A 323 -22.16 -2.27 25.98
C SER A 323 -22.43 -1.17 26.98
N VAL A 324 -22.66 0.08 26.53
CA VAL A 324 -23.10 1.18 27.41
C VAL A 324 -24.62 1.24 27.59
N GLY A 325 -25.37 0.37 26.92
CA GLY A 325 -26.81 0.17 27.12
C GLY A 325 -27.71 0.71 26.00
N LEU A 326 -27.15 1.12 24.86
CA LEU A 326 -27.92 1.65 23.74
C LEU A 326 -28.41 0.53 22.82
N GLN A 327 -29.62 0.70 22.28
CA GLN A 327 -30.17 -0.16 21.23
C GLN A 327 -29.93 0.46 19.86
N HIS A 328 -30.24 -0.30 18.81
CA HIS A 328 -30.17 0.22 17.45
C HIS A 328 -31.02 1.47 17.25
N SER A 329 -30.48 2.42 16.47
CA SER A 329 -31.20 3.58 15.98
C SER A 329 -31.82 3.29 14.61
N SER A 330 -32.96 3.92 14.33
CA SER A 330 -33.55 3.95 12.98
C SER A 330 -32.96 5.04 12.08
N ASP A 331 -32.20 5.98 12.65
CA ASP A 331 -31.56 7.07 11.92
C ASP A 331 -30.25 6.61 11.29
N SER A 332 -30.15 6.65 9.95
CA SER A 332 -28.99 6.20 9.21
C SER A 332 -27.74 7.07 9.39
N SER A 333 -27.87 8.25 10.00
CA SER A 333 -26.73 9.10 10.37
C SER A 333 -26.17 8.79 11.76
N ASN A 334 -26.87 7.97 12.56
CA ASN A 334 -26.47 7.64 13.92
C ASN A 334 -25.49 6.45 13.93
N ILE A 335 -24.50 6.48 14.82
CA ILE A 335 -23.53 5.38 14.97
C ILE A 335 -24.18 4.04 15.35
N MET A 336 -25.33 4.07 16.05
CA MET A 336 -26.12 2.89 16.40
C MET A 336 -27.03 2.39 15.27
N TYR A 337 -26.89 2.91 14.04
CA TYR A 337 -27.58 2.35 12.88
C TYR A 337 -27.01 0.95 12.57
N PRO A 338 -27.85 -0.08 12.40
CA PRO A 338 -27.40 -1.48 12.36
C PRO A 338 -26.73 -1.91 11.04
N THR A 339 -26.62 -1.03 10.05
CA THR A 339 -26.11 -1.38 8.73
C THR A 339 -24.83 -0.60 8.43
N LEU A 340 -23.77 -1.33 8.10
CA LEU A 340 -22.50 -0.79 7.65
C LEU A 340 -21.99 -1.64 6.49
N LYS A 341 -21.51 -1.01 5.42
CA LYS A 341 -20.70 -1.70 4.39
C LYS A 341 -19.23 -1.41 4.69
N PRO A 342 -18.46 -2.37 5.21
CA PRO A 342 -17.06 -2.14 5.53
C PRO A 342 -16.25 -1.98 4.24
N LYS A 343 -15.14 -1.27 4.35
CA LYS A 343 -14.11 -1.18 3.31
C LYS A 343 -12.94 -2.06 3.71
N TYR A 344 -12.21 -2.55 2.70
CA TYR A 344 -11.04 -3.38 2.90
C TYR A 344 -9.76 -2.56 2.85
N ALA A 345 -8.77 -2.95 3.66
CA ALA A 345 -7.48 -2.30 3.66
C ALA A 345 -6.66 -2.62 2.40
N TYR A 346 -6.77 -3.84 1.86
CA TYR A 346 -5.87 -4.37 0.83
C TYR A 346 -6.55 -5.08 -0.35
N CYS A 347 -7.89 -5.07 -0.40
CA CYS A 347 -8.65 -5.68 -1.49
C CYS A 347 -8.51 -4.87 -2.79
N LEU A 348 -7.95 -5.43 -3.85
CA LEU A 348 -7.82 -4.75 -5.14
C LEU A 348 -9.08 -4.86 -6.03
N PHE A 349 -10.02 -5.72 -5.65
CA PHE A 349 -11.24 -6.02 -6.41
C PHE A 349 -12.52 -5.42 -5.79
N SER A 350 -12.38 -4.57 -4.75
CA SER A 350 -13.48 -4.02 -3.96
C SER A 350 -14.28 -2.94 -4.65
#